data_AF-A0A1B3ISR3-F1
#
_entry.id   AF-A0A1B3ISR3-F1
#
_cell.length_a   1.000
_cell.length_b   1.000
_cell.length_c   1.000
_cell.angle_alpha   90.00
_cell.angle_beta   90.00
_cell.angle_gamma   90.00
#
_symmetry.space_group_name_H-M   'P 1'
#
loop_
_entity.id
_entity.type
_entity.pdbx_description
1 polymer ?
#
loop_
_entity_poly.entity_id
_entity_poly.type
_entity_poly.pdbx_seq_one_letter_code
_entity_poly.pdbx_strand_id
1 'polypeptide(L)'
;MILSKKANKILKQLNNKEKHFSNLCIEKRDVNSSKLTYKEIKDKFPDTSHIVISMTVKYLLEEKFIFNHTVGQESTFDIEDAVKGDSQYVIGEKGIAYLEQKKFILLAKIVPIVISFVSLMISVFNYIYK
;
A
#
# COMPACT_ATOMS: atom_id res chain seq x y z
N MET A 1 -6.02 13.23 -4.78
CA MET A 1 -4.92 12.69 -5.62
C MET A 1 -5.18 11.21 -5.89
N ILE A 2 -5.10 10.74 -7.13
CA ILE A 2 -5.34 9.32 -7.48
C ILE A 2 -4.00 8.70 -7.86
N LEU A 3 -3.51 7.75 -7.05
CA LEU A 3 -2.31 6.99 -7.37
C LEU A 3 -2.58 5.92 -8.44
N SER A 4 -1.57 5.62 -9.24
CA SER A 4 -1.63 4.54 -10.24
C SER A 4 -1.90 3.18 -9.59
N LYS A 5 -2.37 2.19 -10.37
CA LYS A 5 -2.57 0.82 -9.87
C LYS A 5 -1.26 0.20 -9.35
N LYS A 6 -0.13 0.52 -10.00
CA LYS A 6 1.22 0.05 -9.60
C LYS A 6 1.63 0.67 -8.27
N ALA A 7 1.53 2.00 -8.14
CA ALA A 7 1.80 2.72 -6.90
C ALA A 7 0.96 2.19 -5.72
N ASN A 8 -0.34 2.00 -5.95
CA ASN A 8 -1.23 1.38 -4.97
C ASN A 8 -0.77 -0.02 -4.53
N LYS A 9 -0.32 -0.86 -5.47
CA LYS A 9 0.12 -2.23 -5.18
C LYS A 9 1.43 -2.22 -4.37
N ILE A 10 2.37 -1.32 -4.69
CA ILE A 10 3.59 -1.10 -3.91
C ILE A 10 3.25 -0.67 -2.48
N LEU A 11 2.41 0.35 -2.30
CA LEU A 11 2.02 0.83 -0.97
C LEU A 11 1.32 -0.25 -0.15
N LYS A 12 0.41 -1.03 -0.75
CA LYS A 12 -0.25 -2.13 -0.05
C LYS A 12 0.75 -3.17 0.46
N GLN A 13 1.80 -3.46 -0.31
CA GLN A 13 2.81 -4.44 0.09
C GLN A 13 3.68 -3.93 1.24
N LEU A 14 4.14 -2.68 1.15
CA LEU A 14 4.88 -2.05 2.25
C LEU A 14 4.02 -1.97 3.52
N ASN A 15 2.75 -1.58 3.41
CA ASN A 15 1.83 -1.55 4.55
C ASN A 15 1.60 -2.95 5.16
N ASN A 16 1.54 -4.00 4.33
CA ASN A 16 1.40 -5.36 4.83
C ASN A 16 2.66 -5.81 5.59
N LYS A 17 3.85 -5.47 5.09
CA LYS A 17 5.12 -5.73 5.78
C LYS A 17 5.21 -4.95 7.09
N GLU A 18 4.82 -3.68 7.10
CA GLU A 18 4.77 -2.84 8.30
C GLU A 18 3.82 -3.41 9.37
N LYS A 19 2.62 -3.83 8.96
CA LYS A 19 1.67 -4.48 9.88
C LYS A 19 2.19 -5.81 10.41
N HIS A 20 2.84 -6.60 9.57
CA HIS A 20 3.46 -7.84 9.99
C HIS A 20 4.55 -7.57 11.04
N PHE A 21 5.44 -6.61 10.80
CA PHE A 21 6.45 -6.18 11.77
C PHE A 21 5.84 -5.71 13.10
N SER A 22 4.79 -4.88 13.06
CA SER A 22 4.09 -4.40 14.26
C SER A 22 3.50 -5.56 15.09
N ASN A 23 2.96 -6.57 14.40
CA ASN A 23 2.34 -7.75 15.01
C ASN A 23 3.34 -8.82 15.50
N LEU A 24 4.62 -8.73 15.15
CA LEU A 24 5.65 -9.64 15.66
C LEU A 24 5.98 -9.32 17.13
N CYS A 25 6.17 -10.37 17.94
CA CYS A 25 6.76 -10.24 19.28
C CYS A 25 8.10 -9.50 19.19
N ILE A 26 8.42 -8.70 20.21
CA ILE A 26 9.61 -7.83 20.23
C ILE A 26 10.89 -8.62 19.91
N GLU A 27 11.01 -9.85 20.42
CA GLU A 27 12.16 -10.75 20.19
C GLU A 27 12.30 -11.27 18.74
N LYS A 28 11.25 -11.20 17.93
CA LYS A 28 11.21 -11.67 16.53
C LYS A 28 11.21 -10.52 15.52
N ARG A 29 11.31 -9.27 15.97
CA ARG A 29 11.33 -8.09 15.12
C ARG A 29 12.67 -7.97 14.42
N ASP A 30 12.79 -8.64 13.28
CA ASP A 30 13.85 -8.34 12.32
C ASP A 30 13.57 -6.97 11.69
N VAL A 31 14.54 -6.06 11.77
CA VAL A 31 14.51 -4.71 11.19
C VAL A 31 14.22 -4.76 9.69
N ASN A 32 14.53 -5.86 9.01
CA ASN A 32 14.28 -6.03 7.58
C ASN A 32 12.85 -6.46 7.23
N SER A 33 12.06 -6.91 8.20
CA SER A 33 10.73 -7.47 7.93
C SER A 33 9.67 -6.44 7.52
N SER A 34 9.91 -5.15 7.77
CA SER A 34 9.07 -4.03 7.30
C SER A 34 9.44 -3.50 5.91
N LYS A 35 10.58 -3.93 5.34
CA LYS A 35 11.19 -3.29 4.16
C LYS A 35 10.94 -4.05 2.85
N LEU A 36 10.94 -3.34 1.72
CA LEU A 36 11.03 -3.95 0.38
C LEU A 36 12.23 -3.41 -0.39
N THR A 37 12.98 -4.30 -1.04
CA THR A 37 14.01 -3.93 -2.02
C THR A 37 13.39 -3.54 -3.36
N TYR A 38 14.13 -2.77 -4.16
CA TYR A 38 13.72 -2.48 -5.54
C TYR A 38 13.50 -3.76 -6.38
N LYS A 39 14.35 -4.79 -6.17
CA LYS A 39 14.20 -6.09 -6.83
C LYS A 39 12.87 -6.76 -6.49
N GLU A 40 12.51 -6.85 -5.20
CA GLU A 40 11.22 -7.38 -4.77
C GLU A 40 10.04 -6.59 -5.36
N ILE A 41 10.17 -5.27 -5.51
CA ILE A 41 9.16 -4.44 -6.17
C ILE A 41 9.08 -4.80 -7.66
N LYS A 42 10.21 -4.90 -8.37
CA LYS A 42 10.25 -5.22 -9.80
C LYS A 42 9.70 -6.62 -10.10
N ASP A 43 9.97 -7.60 -9.25
CA ASP A 43 9.49 -8.98 -9.39
C ASP A 43 7.97 -9.08 -9.36
N LYS A 44 7.27 -8.08 -8.80
CA LYS A 44 5.79 -8.00 -8.79
C LYS A 44 5.19 -7.43 -10.07
N PHE A 45 6.02 -6.94 -10.98
CA PHE A 45 5.66 -6.37 -12.27
C PHE A 45 6.62 -6.85 -13.36
N PRO A 46 6.70 -8.16 -13.63
CA PRO A 46 7.67 -8.74 -14.57
C PRO A 46 7.56 -8.09 -15.96
N ASP A 47 6.32 -7.90 -16.45
CA ASP A 47 6.03 -7.35 -17.78
C ASP A 47 6.17 -5.83 -17.89
N THR A 48 6.53 -5.14 -16.80
CA THR A 48 6.74 -3.69 -16.80
C THR A 48 8.23 -3.38 -16.86
N SER A 49 8.63 -2.44 -17.72
CA SER A 49 10.02 -2.00 -17.81
C SER A 49 10.54 -1.45 -16.47
N HIS A 50 11.85 -1.62 -16.24
CA HIS A 50 12.52 -1.09 -15.05
C HIS A 50 12.31 0.42 -14.91
N ILE A 51 12.42 1.17 -16.00
CA ILE A 51 12.24 2.62 -16.03
C ILE A 51 10.86 3.02 -15.47
N VAL A 52 9.79 2.34 -15.86
CA VAL A 52 8.43 2.66 -15.40
C VAL A 52 8.26 2.38 -13.91
N ILE A 53 8.84 1.29 -13.41
CA ILE A 53 8.83 0.99 -11.97
C ILE A 53 9.68 1.99 -11.21
N SER A 54 10.87 2.32 -11.69
CA SER A 54 11.76 3.33 -11.12
C SER A 54 11.07 4.69 -11.01
N MET A 55 10.41 5.16 -12.07
CA MET A 55 9.63 6.41 -12.02
C MET A 55 8.47 6.34 -11.02
N THR A 56 7.82 5.18 -10.88
CA THR A 56 6.76 5.00 -9.87
C THR A 56 7.34 5.09 -8.46
N VAL A 57 8.49 4.47 -8.20
CA VAL A 57 9.17 4.48 -6.90
C VAL A 57 9.69 5.88 -6.58
N LYS A 58 10.35 6.54 -7.54
CA LYS A 58 10.83 7.92 -7.43
C LYS A 58 9.70 8.88 -7.07
N TYR A 59 8.58 8.80 -7.78
CA TYR A 59 7.40 9.60 -7.47
C TYR A 59 6.87 9.34 -6.05
N LEU A 60 6.81 8.09 -5.61
CA LEU A 60 6.38 7.75 -4.26
C LEU A 60 7.34 8.30 -3.17
N LEU A 61 8.64 8.37 -3.45
CA LEU A 61 9.66 8.94 -2.58
C LEU A 61 9.55 10.47 -2.51
N GLU A 62 9.50 11.14 -3.67
CA GLU A 62 9.36 12.61 -3.77
C GLU A 62 8.10 13.09 -3.05
N GLU A 63 7.00 12.37 -3.22
CA GLU A 63 5.74 12.67 -2.56
C GLU A 63 5.66 12.19 -1.10
N LYS A 64 6.73 11.58 -0.56
CA LYS A 64 6.80 11.08 0.83
C LYS A 64 5.75 10.01 1.18
N PHE A 65 5.27 9.26 0.19
CA PHE A 65 4.43 8.09 0.43
C PHE A 65 5.26 6.89 0.93
N ILE A 66 6.53 6.82 0.52
CA ILE A 66 7.51 5.85 0.98
C ILE A 66 8.82 6.58 1.29
N PHE A 67 9.73 5.93 2.01
CA PHE A 67 11.07 6.44 2.29
C PHE A 67 12.12 5.38 1.95
N ASN A 68 13.29 5.85 1.53
CA ASN A 68 14.47 4.99 1.47
C ASN A 68 14.99 4.78 2.91
N HIS A 69 15.31 3.54 3.27
CA HIS A 69 15.82 3.20 4.60
C HIS A 69 17.26 3.69 4.83
N THR A 70 18.01 3.98 3.76
CA THR A 70 19.37 4.51 3.86
C THR A 70 19.36 5.89 4.51
N VAL A 71 19.96 5.99 5.70
CA VAL A 71 20.07 7.24 6.48
C VAL A 71 20.73 8.33 5.64
N GLY A 72 20.09 9.50 5.55
CA GLY A 72 20.57 10.62 4.73
C GLY A 72 20.18 10.58 3.24
N GLN A 73 19.50 9.52 2.79
CA GLN A 73 18.97 9.38 1.42
C GLN A 73 17.46 9.14 1.38
N GLU A 74 16.74 9.56 2.42
CA GLU A 74 15.33 9.22 2.68
C GLU A 74 14.38 9.55 1.52
N SER A 75 14.74 10.54 0.70
CA SER A 75 13.98 11.01 -0.48
C SER A 75 14.68 10.82 -1.82
N THR A 76 15.93 10.33 -1.81
CA THR A 76 16.73 10.16 -3.03
C THR A 76 16.54 8.76 -3.61
N PHE A 77 16.42 8.72 -4.94
CA PHE A 77 16.37 7.49 -5.72
C PHE A 77 17.46 7.57 -6.79
N ASP A 78 18.53 6.80 -6.61
CA ASP A 78 19.51 6.54 -7.66
C ASP A 78 19.21 5.19 -8.30
N ILE A 79 19.15 5.16 -9.64
CA ILE A 79 18.89 3.94 -10.40
C ILE A 79 20.05 2.96 -10.24
N GLU A 80 21.29 3.46 -10.10
CA GLU A 80 22.47 2.61 -9.95
C GLU A 80 22.47 1.87 -8.60
N ASP A 81 22.08 2.56 -7.52
CA ASP A 81 21.95 1.98 -6.18
C ASP A 81 20.73 1.07 -6.05
N ALA A 82 19.66 1.37 -6.80
CA ALA A 82 18.48 0.51 -6.88
C ALA A 82 18.76 -0.83 -7.60
N VAL A 83 19.68 -0.83 -8.58
CA VAL A 83 20.07 -2.03 -9.34
C VAL A 83 21.09 -2.89 -8.58
N LYS A 84 21.95 -2.29 -7.75
CA LYS A 84 22.90 -3.02 -6.88
C LYS A 84 22.24 -3.75 -5.70
N GLY A 85 20.97 -3.44 -5.40
CA GLY A 85 20.18 -4.11 -4.38
C GLY A 85 20.20 -3.44 -3.00
N ASP A 86 20.88 -2.30 -2.88
CA ASP A 86 21.06 -1.60 -1.61
C ASP A 86 19.86 -0.70 -1.24
N SER A 87 19.01 -0.36 -2.22
CA SER A 87 17.82 0.44 -1.96
C SER A 87 16.70 -0.37 -1.33
N GLN A 88 16.44 -0.10 -0.05
CA GLN A 88 15.33 -0.66 0.73
C GLN A 88 14.30 0.44 1.03
N TYR A 89 13.02 0.13 0.87
CA TYR A 89 11.93 1.08 1.06
C TYR A 89 11.04 0.70 2.22
N VAL A 90 10.57 1.70 2.95
CA VAL A 90 9.55 1.59 4.02
C VAL A 90 8.36 2.48 3.68
N ILE A 91 7.18 2.14 4.20
CA ILE A 91 5.99 2.99 4.02
C ILE A 91 6.05 4.22 4.92
N GLY A 92 5.72 5.39 4.38
CA GLY A 92 5.55 6.61 5.17
C GLY A 92 4.12 6.78 5.70
N GLU A 93 3.93 7.65 6.69
CA GLU A 93 2.60 7.95 7.25
C GLU A 93 1.60 8.41 6.18
N LYS A 94 2.04 9.23 5.21
CA LYS A 94 1.20 9.65 4.08
C LYS A 94 0.73 8.46 3.23
N GLY A 95 1.58 7.44 3.06
CA GLY A 95 1.25 6.18 2.39
C GLY A 95 0.18 5.37 3.13
N ILE A 96 0.31 5.28 4.45
CA ILE A 96 -0.67 4.61 5.32
C ILE A 96 -2.01 5.35 5.28
N ALA A 97 -2.01 6.65 5.52
CA ALA A 97 -3.21 7.50 5.51
C ALA A 97 -3.94 7.44 4.16
N TYR A 98 -3.20 7.42 3.04
CA TYR A 98 -3.79 7.26 1.72
C TYR A 98 -4.56 5.92 1.56
N LEU A 99 -3.98 4.81 2.03
CA LEU A 99 -4.63 3.50 1.96
C LEU A 99 -5.86 3.41 2.86
N GLU A 100 -5.81 4.04 4.04
CA GLU A 100 -6.93 4.09 4.98
C GLU A 100 -8.08 4.95 4.44
N GLN A 101 -7.78 6.13 3.92
CA GLN A 101 -8.77 7.00 3.28
C GLN A 101 -9.47 6.27 2.12
N LYS A 102 -8.70 5.54 1.30
CA LYS A 102 -9.27 4.75 0.19
C LYS A 102 -10.18 3.63 0.68
N LYS A 103 -9.82 2.95 1.77
CA LYS A 103 -10.69 1.93 2.41
C LYS A 103 -11.97 2.57 2.95
N PHE A 104 -11.85 3.72 3.61
CA PHE A 104 -12.98 4.46 4.16
C PHE A 104 -13.95 4.91 3.08
N ILE A 105 -13.46 5.49 1.98
CA ILE A 105 -14.29 5.90 0.83
C ILE A 105 -15.02 4.68 0.23
N LEU A 106 -14.39 3.51 0.17
CA LEU A 106 -15.03 2.30 -0.33
C LEU A 106 -16.15 1.83 0.61
N LEU A 107 -15.90 1.80 1.91
CA LEU A 107 -16.89 1.43 2.92
C LEU A 107 -18.07 2.40 2.93
N ALA A 108 -17.82 3.70 2.83
CA ALA A 108 -18.86 4.72 2.76
C ALA A 108 -19.79 4.54 1.54
N LYS A 109 -19.32 3.89 0.47
CA LYS A 109 -20.16 3.52 -0.69
C LYS A 109 -20.91 2.22 -0.49
N ILE A 110 -20.28 1.21 0.11
CA ILE A 110 -20.86 -0.14 0.27
C ILE A 110 -21.90 -0.17 1.38
N VAL A 111 -21.63 0.49 2.51
CA VAL A 111 -22.50 0.45 3.70
C VAL A 111 -23.94 0.90 3.38
N PRO A 112 -24.18 2.04 2.68
CA PRO A 112 -25.54 2.43 2.30
C PRO A 112 -26.24 1.39 1.42
N ILE A 113 -25.53 0.80 0.45
CA ILE A 113 -26.08 -0.22 -0.46
C ILE A 113 -26.54 -1.44 0.32
N VAL A 114 -25.71 -1.91 1.26
CA VAL A 114 -26.05 -3.06 2.12
C VAL A 114 -27.25 -2.74 3.01
N ILE A 115 -27.28 -1.56 3.63
CA ILE A 115 -28.42 -1.12 4.45
C ILE A 115 -29.70 -1.10 3.61
N SER A 116 -29.66 -0.51 2.41
CA SER A 116 -30.83 -0.48 1.51
C SER A 116 -31.31 -1.88 1.15
N PHE A 117 -30.39 -2.81 0.86
CA PHE A 117 -30.74 -4.19 0.53
C PHE A 117 -31.38 -4.92 1.72
N VAL A 118 -30.82 -4.78 2.92
CA VAL A 118 -31.38 -5.38 4.14
C VAL A 118 -32.76 -4.81 4.46
N SER A 119 -32.94 -3.49 4.36
CA SER A 119 -34.24 -2.83 4.55
C SER A 119 -35.28 -3.33 3.56
N LEU A 120 -34.90 -3.53 2.29
CA LEU A 120 -35.78 -4.07 1.26
C LEU A 120 -36.20 -5.51 1.57
N MET A 121 -35.27 -6.37 1.98
CA MET A 121 -35.57 -7.75 2.36
C MET A 121 -36.53 -7.83 3.55
N ILE A 122 -36.33 -6.98 4.58
CA ILE A 122 -37.24 -6.89 5.73
C ILE A 122 -38.64 -6.43 5.28
N SER A 123 -38.72 -5.46 4.37
CA SER A 123 -39.99 -4.97 3.83
C SER A 123 -40.75 -6.06 3.06
N VAL A 124 -40.06 -6.83 2.21
CA VAL A 124 -40.66 -7.92 1.44
C VAL A 124 -41.13 -9.04 2.36
N PHE A 125 -40.32 -9.42 3.35
CA PHE A 125 -40.69 -10.41 4.35
C PHE A 125 -41.96 -9.98 5.10
N ASN A 126 -41.98 -8.76 5.63
CA ASN A 126 -43.17 -8.24 6.31
C ASN A 126 -44.41 -8.16 5.42
N TYR A 127 -44.26 -7.98 4.11
CA TYR A 127 -45.39 -7.98 3.17
C TYR A 127 -45.94 -9.40 2.90
N ILE A 128 -45.07 -10.42 2.87
CA ILE A 128 -45.48 -11.81 2.60
C ILE A 128 -46.14 -12.45 3.83
N TYR A 129 -45.66 -12.12 5.04
CA TYR A 129 -46.10 -12.75 6.30
C TYR A 129 -47.14 -11.93 7.07
N LYS A 130 -47.64 -10.84 6.50
CA LYS A 130 -48.72 -10.01 7.04
C LYS A 130 -49.94 -10.10 6.13
#